data_AF-A0A2V6JNL0-F1
#
_entry.id   AF-A0A2V6JNL0-F1
#
_cell.length_a   1.000
_cell.length_b   1.000
_cell.length_c   1.000
_cell.angle_alpha   90.00
_cell.angle_beta   90.00
_cell.angle_gamma   90.00
#
_symmetry.space_group_name_H-M   'P 1'
#
loop_
_entity.id
_entity.type
_entity.pdbx_description
1 polymer ?
#
loop_
_entity_poly.entity_id
_entity_poly.type
_entity_poly.pdbx_seq_one_letter_code
_entity_poly.pdbx_strand_id
1 'polypeptide(L)' 'MAENTETLDIKQFQLHGKDTGSADVQVALLTRRIGELTEHLKSHAKDH' A
#
# COMPACT_ATOMS: atom_id res chain seq x y z
N MET A 1 -15.02 11.97 8.12
CA MET A 1 -15.09 10.99 7.02
C MET A 1 -14.00 11.38 6.05
N ALA A 2 -12.81 10.78 6.19
CA ALA A 2 -11.68 11.04 5.28
C ALA A 2 -11.81 10.11 4.07
N GLU A 3 -11.64 10.71 2.90
CA GLU A 3 -11.90 10.16 1.58
C GLU A 3 -11.07 8.90 1.27
N ASN A 4 -11.79 7.84 0.89
CA ASN A 4 -11.52 6.99 -0.27
C ASN A 4 -10.03 6.77 -0.62
N THR A 5 -9.29 6.07 0.25
CA THR A 5 -8.12 5.33 -0.23
C THR A 5 -8.67 4.14 -0.98
N GLU A 6 -8.58 4.20 -2.32
CA GLU A 6 -8.83 3.06 -3.18
C GLU A 6 -8.03 1.88 -2.62
N THR A 7 -8.72 0.99 -1.92
CA THR A 7 -8.11 -0.15 -1.26
C THR A 7 -7.54 -1.00 -2.38
N LEU A 8 -6.25 -0.83 -2.66
CA LEU A 8 -5.50 -1.72 -3.53
C LEU A 8 -5.67 -3.12 -2.94
N ASP A 9 -6.65 -3.84 -3.47
CA ASP A 9 -7.05 -5.13 -2.93
C ASP A 9 -5.99 -6.12 -3.38
N ILE A 10 -4.98 -6.28 -2.52
CA ILE A 10 -3.76 -7.04 -2.82
C ILE A 10 -4.12 -8.49 -3.22
N LYS A 11 -5.28 -8.98 -2.78
CA LYS A 11 -5.81 -10.31 -3.12
C LYS A 11 -6.04 -10.51 -4.62
N GLN A 12 -6.31 -9.45 -5.37
CA GLN A 12 -6.52 -9.54 -6.83
C GLN A 12 -5.21 -9.78 -7.60
N PHE A 13 -4.07 -9.44 -7.00
CA PHE A 13 -2.74 -9.62 -7.58
C PHE A 13 -2.08 -10.93 -7.13
N GLN A 14 -2.72 -11.69 -6.23
CA GLN A 14 -2.21 -12.99 -5.78
C GLN A 14 -2.48 -14.06 -6.82
N LEU A 15 -1.43 -14.72 -7.34
CA LEU A 15 -1.59 -15.87 -8.25
C LEU A 15 -2.19 -17.10 -7.53
N HIS A 16 -2.01 -17.18 -6.21
CA HIS A 16 -2.63 -18.17 -5.34
C HIS A 16 -2.84 -17.58 -3.94
N GLY A 17 -3.80 -18.08 -3.15
CA GLY A 17 -4.21 -17.44 -1.87
C GLY A 17 -3.17 -17.31 -0.75
N LYS A 18 -1.93 -17.76 -0.98
CA LYS A 18 -0.75 -17.54 -0.12
C LYS A 18 0.42 -16.87 -0.85
N ASP A 19 0.17 -16.32 -2.04
CA ASP A 19 1.20 -15.68 -2.82
C ASP A 19 1.54 -14.32 -2.19
N THR A 20 2.72 -14.29 -1.58
CA THR A 20 3.34 -13.08 -1.03
C THR A 20 4.63 -12.75 -1.78
N GLY A 21 5.01 -13.57 -2.76
CA GLY A 21 6.34 -13.53 -3.40
C GLY A 21 6.30 -12.90 -4.79
N SER A 22 5.16 -12.91 -5.47
CA SER A 22 5.03 -12.37 -6.81
C SER A 22 5.29 -10.87 -6.89
N ALA A 23 5.87 -10.45 -8.02
CA ALA A 23 6.22 -9.06 -8.28
C ALA A 23 5.01 -8.14 -8.15
N ASP A 24 3.85 -8.53 -8.69
CA ASP A 24 2.63 -7.73 -8.62
C ASP A 24 2.11 -7.54 -7.18
N VAL A 25 2.18 -8.58 -6.35
CA VAL A 25 1.81 -8.53 -4.92
C VAL A 25 2.76 -7.60 -4.16
N GLN A 26 4.06 -7.71 -4.40
CA GLN A 26 5.06 -6.84 -3.75
C GLN A 26 4.90 -5.38 -4.19
N VAL A 27 4.66 -5.11 -5.47
CA VAL A 27 4.43 -3.76 -6.00
C VAL A 27 3.17 -3.14 -5.39
N ALA A 28 2.08 -3.90 -5.30
CA ALA A 28 0.85 -3.43 -4.65
C ALA A 28 1.07 -3.10 -3.16
N LEU A 29 1.81 -3.96 -2.44
CA LEU A 29 2.13 -3.75 -1.03
C LEU A 29 3.01 -2.50 -0.81
N LEU A 30 4.05 -2.34 -1.63
CA LEU A 30 4.95 -1.18 -1.57
C LEU A 30 4.22 0.11 -1.93
N THR A 31 3.38 0.09 -2.97
CA THR A 31 2.57 1.26 -3.38
C THR A 31 1.67 1.73 -2.24
N ARG A 32 0.95 0.79 -1.60
CA ARG A 32 0.13 1.10 -0.43
C ARG A 32 0.96 1.72 0.69
N ARG A 33 2.10 1.11 1.00
CA ARG A 33 2.98 1.56 2.10
C ARG A 33 3.56 2.95 1.83
N ILE A 34 3.90 3.25 0.58
CA ILE A 34 4.36 4.58 0.14
C ILE A 34 3.23 5.61 0.34
N GLY A 35 1.99 5.28 -0.02
CA GLY A 35 0.85 6.17 0.20
C GLY A 35 0.64 6.48 1.68
N GLU A 36 0.63 5.45 2.54
CA GLU A 36 0.51 5.59 4.00
C GLU A 36 1.66 6.46 4.57
N LEU A 37 2.90 6.20 4.16
CA LEU A 37 4.07 7.01 4.57
C LEU A 37 4.00 8.44 4.06
N THR A 38 3.52 8.67 2.84
CA THR A 38 3.40 10.00 2.26
C THR A 38 2.42 10.86 3.05
N GLU A 39 1.27 10.30 3.43
CA GLU A 39 0.30 11.01 4.28
C GLU A 39 0.84 11.23 5.70
N HIS A 40 1.50 10.22 6.27
CA HIS A 40 2.16 10.34 7.59
C HIS A 40 3.20 11.47 7.60
N LEU A 41 4.06 11.53 6.59
CA LEU A 41 5.10 12.56 6.49
C LEU A 41 4.52 13.95 6.17
N LYS A 42 3.37 14.04 5.48
CA LYS A 42 2.65 15.31 5.29
C LYS A 42 2.13 15.86 6.62
N SER A 43 1.57 15.02 7.49
CA SER A 43 1.12 15.46 8.83
C SER A 43 2.28 15.63 9.81
N HIS A 44 3.39 14.89 9.62
CA HIS A 44 4.58 14.90 10.47
C HIS A 44 5.81 15.41 9.71
N ALA A 45 5.78 16.66 9.27
CA ALA A 45 6.83 17.30 8.46
C ALA A 45 8.22 17.40 9.13
N LYS A 46 8.37 16.99 10.39
CA LYS A 46 9.65 16.94 11.12
C LYS A 46 10.13 15.52 11.42
N ASP A 47 9.41 14.50 10.93
CA ASP A 47 9.75 13.09 11.05
C ASP A 47 10.66 12.72 9.88
N HIS A 48 11.97 12.96 10.06
CA HIS A 48 13.04 12.75 9.08
C HIS A 48 14.00 11.65 9.53
#